data_AF-A0A7T4QR81-F1
#
_entry.id   AF-A0A7T4QR81-F1
#
_cell.length_a   1.000
_cell.length_b   1.000
_cell.length_c   1.000
_cell.angle_alpha   90.00
_cell.angle_beta   90.00
_cell.angle_gamma   90.00
#
_symmetry.space_group_name_H-M   'P 1'
#
loop_
_entity.id
_entity.type
_entity.pdbx_description
1 polymer ?
#
loop_
_entity_poly.entity_id
_entity_poly.type
_entity_poly.pdbx_seq_one_letter_code
_entity_poly.pdbx_strand_id
1 'polypeptide(L)'
;MRYSIHSILLLLSLSSTCLLAQTKEELKKKYENSDLHKETEKKMRNSRVYPDSVILAPLHFTNSFVTLDSAVSDFQSFSIDVEILNDIPDDYAFYISPFNISLNGMPIYGGIQTHSDGFSVKDNSYQQIGRGGIFSRWYERSKEATRSKGYYNSSDGEGDFISVRNKLNWNKGKYRLKLSKADYVSGKAIPEHYNPKDLYFAWGDMEHTWVTYTVENLETKKIDTIGSMAFPGKKLVMGKSIIYFTEQYHKAFDFASKDRKLGEGYLRYKDIPVIDMTLSNLRINDKEFIPKEIKTHHNRTHHPDQDQIAMPMPVLSTDSYNPTTGVLTYRIGKLVKW
;
A
#
# COMPACT_ATOMS: atom_id res chain seq x y z
N MET A 1 4.22 -31.65 32.20
CA MET A 1 5.02 -31.67 30.96
C MET A 1 4.88 -30.31 30.31
N ARG A 2 5.95 -29.51 30.33
CA ARG A 2 5.96 -28.13 29.84
C ARG A 2 5.98 -28.13 28.31
N TYR A 3 5.01 -27.50 27.66
CA TYR A 3 5.12 -27.16 26.24
C TYR A 3 4.95 -25.66 26.06
N SER A 4 5.90 -25.14 25.30
CA SER A 4 6.27 -23.74 25.12
C SER A 4 5.21 -22.94 24.36
N ILE A 5 4.94 -21.73 24.86
CA ILE A 5 4.11 -20.71 24.23
C ILE A 5 4.92 -20.11 23.08
N HIS A 6 4.45 -20.22 21.84
CA HIS A 6 4.96 -19.44 20.70
C HIS A 6 3.75 -18.72 20.07
N SER A 7 3.46 -17.54 20.58
CA SER A 7 2.64 -16.54 19.91
C SER A 7 3.41 -16.06 18.68
N ILE A 8 2.97 -16.45 17.49
CA ILE A 8 3.56 -16.00 16.23
C ILE A 8 2.60 -14.97 15.64
N LEU A 9 2.87 -13.70 15.97
CA LEU A 9 2.63 -12.61 15.04
C LEU A 9 3.27 -13.04 13.71
N LEU A 10 2.56 -12.93 12.59
CA LEU A 10 3.21 -12.81 11.30
C LEU A 10 3.87 -11.42 11.24
N LEU A 11 4.82 -11.17 12.15
CA LEU A 11 5.94 -10.31 11.88
C LEU A 11 6.58 -10.94 10.66
N LEU A 12 6.63 -10.21 9.54
CA LEU A 12 7.79 -10.32 8.65
C LEU A 12 9.00 -10.37 9.59
N SER A 13 9.58 -11.55 9.74
CA SER A 13 10.68 -11.76 10.65
C SER A 13 11.79 -10.85 10.17
N LEU A 14 11.93 -9.72 10.87
CA LEU A 14 13.15 -8.96 10.96
C LEU A 14 14.20 -9.96 11.40
N SER A 15 14.92 -10.55 10.44
CA SER A 15 16.26 -11.01 10.70
C SER A 15 17.06 -9.75 11.04
N SER A 16 17.03 -9.38 12.33
CA SER A 16 17.94 -8.46 12.98
C SER A 16 19.34 -9.08 13.01
N THR A 17 19.88 -9.41 11.85
CA THR A 17 21.30 -9.22 11.63
C THR A 17 21.49 -7.71 11.56
N CYS A 18 22.45 -7.16 12.31
CA CYS A 18 23.11 -5.91 11.95
C CYS A 18 23.71 -6.08 10.55
N LEU A 19 22.87 -6.10 9.52
CA LEU A 19 23.30 -5.93 8.14
C LEU A 19 23.75 -4.49 8.11
N LEU A 20 25.03 -4.29 7.85
CA LEU A 20 25.54 -3.01 7.38
C LEU A 20 24.53 -2.50 6.33
N ALA A 21 24.11 -1.23 6.47
CA ALA A 21 23.18 -0.65 5.52
C ALA A 21 23.75 -0.85 4.12
N GLN A 22 22.99 -1.52 3.25
CA GLN A 22 23.45 -1.84 1.90
C GLN A 22 23.81 -0.55 1.18
N THR A 23 24.94 -0.56 0.48
CA THR A 23 25.33 0.60 -0.32
C THR A 23 24.38 0.77 -1.50
N LYS A 24 24.34 1.99 -2.04
CA LYS A 24 23.56 2.28 -3.23
C LYS A 24 24.01 1.45 -4.43
N GLU A 25 25.30 1.18 -4.56
CA GLU A 25 25.89 0.35 -5.59
C GLU A 25 25.46 -1.12 -5.45
N GLU A 26 25.44 -1.65 -4.23
CA GLU A 26 24.94 -3.00 -3.94
C GLU A 26 23.46 -3.12 -4.29
N LEU A 27 22.66 -2.12 -3.89
CA LEU A 27 21.25 -2.05 -4.22
C LEU A 27 21.04 -1.96 -5.74
N LYS A 28 21.74 -1.09 -6.47
CA LYS A 28 21.63 -1.02 -7.94
C LYS A 28 21.98 -2.35 -8.61
N LYS A 29 23.09 -2.98 -8.19
CA LYS A 29 23.55 -4.27 -8.73
C LYS A 29 22.51 -5.38 -8.54
N LYS A 30 21.77 -5.38 -7.41
CA LYS A 30 20.66 -6.31 -7.17
C LYS A 30 19.60 -6.23 -8.29
N TYR A 31 19.33 -5.07 -8.88
CA TYR A 31 18.26 -4.85 -9.87
C TYR A 31 18.72 -4.94 -11.34
N GLU A 32 20.02 -5.16 -11.59
CA GLU A 32 20.58 -5.31 -12.93
C GLU A 32 20.15 -6.62 -13.58
N ASN A 33 20.16 -7.73 -12.84
CA ASN A 33 20.03 -9.09 -13.40
C ASN A 33 19.05 -10.01 -12.66
N SER A 34 18.31 -9.53 -11.67
CA SER A 34 17.41 -10.38 -10.88
C SER A 34 15.94 -10.28 -11.33
N ASP A 35 15.29 -11.44 -11.36
CA ASP A 35 13.82 -11.54 -11.34
C ASP A 35 13.36 -11.49 -9.88
N LEU A 36 13.20 -10.27 -9.37
CA LEU A 36 12.90 -10.03 -7.96
C LEU A 36 11.59 -10.67 -7.51
N HIS A 37 10.65 -10.85 -8.44
CA HIS A 37 9.42 -11.53 -8.10
C HIS A 37 9.71 -12.96 -7.64
N LYS A 38 10.56 -13.68 -8.37
CA LYS A 38 11.00 -15.04 -7.98
C LYS A 38 11.81 -15.04 -6.70
N GLU A 39 12.69 -14.07 -6.49
CA GLU A 39 13.49 -14.00 -5.26
C GLU A 39 12.63 -13.69 -4.03
N THR A 40 11.69 -12.76 -4.14
CA THR A 40 10.70 -12.47 -3.09
C THR A 40 9.82 -13.68 -2.83
N GLU A 41 9.31 -14.32 -3.88
CA GLU A 41 8.50 -15.55 -3.76
C GLU A 41 9.26 -16.65 -3.02
N LYS A 42 10.52 -16.90 -3.38
CA LYS A 42 11.39 -17.87 -2.72
C LYS A 42 11.63 -17.55 -1.24
N LYS A 43 11.78 -16.27 -0.88
CA LYS A 43 11.94 -15.84 0.52
C LYS A 43 10.66 -16.03 1.34
N MET A 44 9.50 -15.85 0.71
CA MET A 44 8.21 -15.89 1.39
C MET A 44 7.64 -17.32 1.50
N ARG A 45 7.94 -18.20 0.53
CA ARG A 45 7.50 -19.60 0.56
C ARG A 45 8.07 -20.32 1.77
N ASN A 46 7.22 -21.10 2.43
CA ASN A 46 7.63 -21.92 3.57
C ASN A 46 7.08 -23.35 3.43
N SER A 47 7.55 -24.26 4.29
CA SER A 47 7.14 -25.67 4.27
C SER A 47 5.93 -25.96 5.18
N ARG A 48 5.14 -24.93 5.53
CA ARG A 48 4.01 -25.08 6.43
C ARG A 48 2.84 -25.72 5.70
N VAL A 49 2.21 -26.70 6.34
CA VAL A 49 0.93 -27.22 5.89
C VAL A 49 -0.17 -26.33 6.45
N TYR A 50 -0.96 -25.75 5.56
CA TYR A 50 -2.11 -24.94 5.91
C TYR A 50 -3.38 -25.79 5.92
N PRO A 51 -4.38 -25.44 6.75
CA PRO A 51 -5.68 -26.08 6.66
C PRO A 51 -6.31 -25.84 5.28
N ASP A 52 -7.05 -26.83 4.80
CA ASP A 52 -7.66 -26.91 3.46
C ASP A 52 -8.55 -25.73 3.02
N SER A 53 -8.98 -24.91 3.97
CA SER A 53 -10.06 -23.93 3.84
C SER A 53 -9.67 -22.61 4.49
N VAL A 54 -8.46 -22.13 4.20
CA VAL A 54 -7.98 -20.83 4.66
C VAL A 54 -7.59 -19.93 3.51
N ILE A 55 -7.76 -18.62 3.70
CA ILE A 55 -7.15 -17.59 2.85
C ILE A 55 -6.04 -16.94 3.67
N LEU A 56 -4.82 -16.95 3.16
CA LEU A 56 -3.67 -16.37 3.82
C LEU A 56 -3.67 -14.84 3.65
N ALA A 57 -3.23 -14.14 4.70
CA ALA A 57 -2.97 -12.72 4.62
C ALA A 57 -1.66 -12.47 3.86
N PRO A 58 -1.52 -11.33 3.15
CA PRO A 58 -2.56 -10.34 2.94
C PRO A 58 -3.57 -10.77 1.86
N LEU A 59 -4.84 -10.37 2.04
CA LEU A 59 -5.90 -10.51 1.05
C LEU A 59 -6.30 -9.14 0.52
N HIS A 60 -6.11 -8.91 -0.77
CA HIS A 60 -6.74 -7.82 -1.48
C HIS A 60 -8.18 -8.19 -1.81
N PHE A 61 -9.14 -7.58 -1.11
CA PHE A 61 -10.56 -7.76 -1.43
C PHE A 61 -10.91 -7.19 -2.80
N THR A 62 -10.29 -6.07 -3.18
CA THR A 62 -10.49 -5.39 -4.46
C THR A 62 -9.17 -4.89 -5.00
N ASN A 63 -8.99 -4.99 -6.32
CA ASN A 63 -7.98 -4.28 -7.09
C ASN A 63 -8.70 -3.67 -8.30
N SER A 64 -8.87 -2.36 -8.31
CA SER A 64 -9.63 -1.66 -9.34
C SER A 64 -8.70 -0.82 -10.19
N PHE A 65 -8.85 -0.95 -11.50
CA PHE A 65 -7.90 -0.41 -12.47
C PHE A 65 -8.55 0.72 -13.26
N VAL A 66 -7.88 1.87 -13.27
CA VAL A 66 -8.20 3.03 -14.10
C VAL A 66 -7.03 3.26 -15.04
N THR A 67 -7.33 3.44 -16.33
CA THR A 67 -6.34 3.77 -17.35
C THR A 67 -6.65 5.13 -17.95
N LEU A 68 -5.67 6.02 -17.95
CA LEU A 68 -5.74 7.32 -18.61
C LEU A 68 -5.47 7.18 -20.10
N ASP A 69 -6.06 8.08 -20.90
CA ASP A 69 -5.81 8.15 -22.35
C ASP A 69 -4.33 8.48 -22.67
N SER A 70 -3.65 9.20 -21.77
CA SER A 70 -2.22 9.50 -21.86
C SER A 70 -1.56 9.64 -20.48
N ALA A 71 -0.22 9.56 -20.44
CA ALA A 71 0.55 9.97 -19.27
C ALA A 71 0.34 11.47 -18.96
N VAL A 72 0.49 11.86 -17.69
CA VAL A 72 0.44 13.27 -17.29
C VAL A 72 1.86 13.81 -17.32
N SER A 73 2.17 14.62 -18.33
CA SER A 73 3.56 15.05 -18.58
C SER A 73 4.13 15.96 -17.49
N ASP A 74 3.30 16.75 -16.81
CA ASP A 74 3.72 17.61 -15.71
C ASP A 74 2.74 17.47 -14.55
N PHE A 75 2.98 16.45 -13.74
CA PHE A 75 2.24 16.17 -12.53
C PHE A 75 2.43 17.29 -11.51
N GLN A 76 1.32 17.78 -10.97
CA GLN A 76 1.24 18.79 -9.92
C GLN A 76 0.47 18.26 -8.72
N SER A 77 -0.63 17.54 -8.96
CA SER A 77 -1.44 16.97 -7.89
C SER A 77 -2.24 15.75 -8.33
N PHE A 78 -2.58 14.90 -7.36
CA PHE A 78 -3.60 13.86 -7.46
C PHE A 78 -4.46 13.93 -6.21
N SER A 79 -5.78 13.87 -6.33
CA SER A 79 -6.63 13.68 -5.16
C SER A 79 -7.83 12.80 -5.45
N ILE A 80 -8.30 12.11 -4.43
CA ILE A 80 -9.52 11.29 -4.51
C ILE A 80 -10.24 11.34 -3.17
N ASP A 81 -11.56 11.36 -3.22
CA ASP A 81 -12.41 11.32 -2.03
C ASP A 81 -12.77 9.87 -1.73
N VAL A 82 -12.51 9.46 -0.49
CA VAL A 82 -12.86 8.17 0.09
C VAL A 82 -13.97 8.41 1.11
N GLU A 83 -15.12 7.78 0.95
CA GLU A 83 -16.20 7.82 1.93
C GLU A 83 -16.42 6.44 2.53
N ILE A 84 -16.22 6.32 3.84
CA ILE A 84 -16.41 5.09 4.60
C ILE A 84 -17.76 5.21 5.30
N LEU A 85 -18.68 4.29 5.00
CA LEU A 85 -20.10 4.42 5.37
C LEU A 85 -20.43 3.77 6.72
N ASN A 86 -19.56 2.89 7.21
CA ASN A 86 -19.72 2.19 8.49
C ASN A 86 -18.41 2.16 9.28
N ASP A 87 -18.52 1.89 10.58
CA ASP A 87 -17.35 1.82 11.45
C ASP A 87 -16.54 0.55 11.19
N ILE A 88 -15.22 0.71 11.12
CA ILE A 88 -14.27 -0.39 11.01
C ILE A 88 -13.77 -0.70 12.43
N PRO A 89 -13.84 -1.96 12.92
CA PRO A 89 -13.34 -2.33 14.23
C PRO A 89 -11.86 -2.04 14.42
N ASP A 90 -11.47 -1.61 15.63
CA ASP A 90 -10.07 -1.27 15.94
C ASP A 90 -9.14 -2.49 15.97
N ASP A 91 -9.66 -3.71 16.09
CA ASP A 91 -8.91 -4.97 16.06
C ASP A 91 -8.83 -5.60 14.67
N TYR A 92 -9.42 -4.95 13.66
CA TYR A 92 -9.40 -5.40 12.27
C TYR A 92 -8.37 -4.63 11.46
N ALA A 93 -7.32 -5.32 10.99
CA ALA A 93 -6.26 -4.75 10.15
C ALA A 93 -6.74 -4.56 8.71
N PHE A 94 -7.04 -3.32 8.34
CA PHE A 94 -7.59 -2.98 7.04
C PHE A 94 -6.86 -1.79 6.42
N TYR A 95 -6.62 -1.88 5.12
CA TYR A 95 -5.90 -0.89 4.34
C TYR A 95 -6.76 -0.46 3.14
N ILE A 96 -6.95 0.86 2.99
CA ILE A 96 -7.52 1.49 1.81
C ILE A 96 -6.41 2.24 1.09
N SER A 97 -6.09 1.82 -0.14
CA SER A 97 -5.03 2.39 -0.99
C SER A 97 -5.60 2.92 -2.31
N PRO A 98 -5.98 4.21 -2.40
CA PRO A 98 -6.71 4.73 -3.55
C PRO A 98 -5.84 5.50 -4.56
N PHE A 99 -4.50 5.42 -4.50
CA PHE A 99 -3.64 6.12 -5.46
C PHE A 99 -2.32 5.40 -5.77
N ASN A 100 -2.40 4.13 -6.20
CA ASN A 100 -1.23 3.42 -6.69
C ASN A 100 -0.94 3.86 -8.13
N ILE A 101 0.08 4.68 -8.32
CA ILE A 101 0.47 5.28 -9.60
C ILE A 101 1.99 5.12 -9.81
N SER A 102 2.54 5.72 -10.86
CA SER A 102 3.97 5.89 -11.00
C SER A 102 4.34 7.34 -11.31
N LEU A 103 5.48 7.79 -10.79
CA LEU A 103 6.06 9.10 -11.07
C LEU A 103 7.48 8.90 -11.62
N ASN A 104 7.74 9.38 -12.83
CA ASN A 104 8.99 9.15 -13.56
C ASN A 104 9.40 7.66 -13.64
N GLY A 105 8.41 6.78 -13.70
CA GLY A 105 8.62 5.33 -13.73
C GLY A 105 8.84 4.69 -12.35
N MET A 106 8.89 5.46 -11.25
CA MET A 106 8.91 4.93 -9.89
C MET A 106 7.49 4.62 -9.44
N PRO A 107 7.15 3.35 -9.16
CA PRO A 107 5.84 3.01 -8.61
C PRO A 107 5.70 3.55 -7.19
N ILE A 108 4.49 4.00 -6.87
CA ILE A 108 4.13 4.51 -5.55
C ILE A 108 2.84 3.86 -5.09
N TYR A 109 2.70 3.75 -3.78
CA TYR A 109 1.46 3.35 -3.13
C TYR A 109 1.26 4.16 -1.86
N GLY A 110 0.01 4.32 -1.44
CA GLY A 110 -0.30 5.03 -0.22
C GLY A 110 -1.79 5.08 0.04
N GLY A 111 -2.13 5.42 1.28
CA GLY A 111 -3.50 5.42 1.72
C GLY A 111 -3.60 5.48 3.23
N ILE A 112 -4.62 4.82 3.79
CA ILE A 112 -4.93 4.84 5.22
C ILE A 112 -5.13 3.42 5.76
N GLN A 113 -4.51 3.13 6.89
CA GLN A 113 -4.50 1.82 7.55
C GLN A 113 -5.05 1.92 8.96
N THR A 114 -5.71 0.86 9.43
CA THR A 114 -6.14 0.78 10.83
C THR A 114 -4.99 0.44 11.78
N HIS A 115 -3.96 -0.26 11.28
CA HIS A 115 -2.77 -0.65 12.04
C HIS A 115 -1.50 -0.33 11.24
N SER A 116 -1.10 0.93 11.22
CA SER A 116 0.22 1.34 10.75
C SER A 116 1.29 1.09 11.82
N ASP A 117 2.51 0.93 11.35
CA ASP A 117 3.72 0.83 12.17
C ASP A 117 4.88 1.61 11.54
N GLY A 118 6.01 1.75 12.23
CA GLY A 118 7.23 2.28 11.63
C GLY A 118 8.27 2.71 12.65
N PHE A 119 9.44 3.10 12.15
CA PHE A 119 10.51 3.69 12.93
C PHE A 119 10.25 5.18 13.14
N SER A 120 10.26 5.61 14.40
CA SER A 120 10.15 7.02 14.77
C SER A 120 11.29 7.82 14.15
N VAL A 121 10.96 8.93 13.50
CA VAL A 121 11.99 9.80 12.89
C VAL A 121 12.91 10.40 13.97
N LYS A 122 12.38 10.60 15.18
CA LYS A 122 13.07 11.26 16.31
C LYS A 122 14.19 10.41 16.91
N ASP A 123 13.96 9.12 17.08
CA ASP A 123 14.85 8.25 17.88
C ASP A 123 15.13 6.88 17.21
N ASN A 124 14.60 6.65 16.00
CA ASN A 124 14.73 5.39 15.27
C ASN A 124 14.21 4.15 16.04
N SER A 125 13.32 4.33 17.03
CA SER A 125 12.63 3.21 17.67
C SER A 125 11.46 2.73 16.80
N TYR A 126 11.31 1.40 16.65
CA TYR A 126 10.14 0.83 15.97
C TYR A 126 8.92 0.89 16.89
N GLN A 127 7.77 1.31 16.35
CA GLN A 127 6.53 1.48 17.10
C GLN A 127 5.31 1.05 16.28
N GLN A 128 4.32 0.50 16.98
CA GLN A 128 2.95 0.42 16.48
C GLN A 128 2.32 1.81 16.58
N ILE A 129 1.77 2.30 15.46
CA ILE A 129 1.20 3.64 15.33
C ILE A 129 -0.32 3.60 15.55
N GLY A 130 -0.96 2.47 15.22
CA GLY A 130 -2.42 2.33 15.16
C GLY A 130 -2.95 2.95 13.87
N ARG A 131 -4.09 3.62 13.92
CA ARG A 131 -4.67 4.26 12.74
C ARG A 131 -3.73 5.32 12.17
N GLY A 132 -3.39 5.16 10.90
CA GLY A 132 -2.33 5.94 10.26
C GLY A 132 -2.49 6.07 8.77
N GLY A 133 -1.79 7.04 8.21
CA GLY A 133 -1.56 7.13 6.78
C GLY A 133 -0.18 6.58 6.43
N ILE A 134 -0.07 5.96 5.26
CA ILE A 134 1.21 5.53 4.69
C ILE A 134 1.37 6.10 3.29
N PHE A 135 2.62 6.43 2.94
CA PHE A 135 2.99 6.80 1.58
C PHE A 135 4.38 6.26 1.28
N SER A 136 4.45 5.39 0.27
CA SER A 136 5.60 4.58 -0.06
C SER A 136 5.98 4.70 -1.53
N ARG A 137 7.27 4.59 -1.82
CA ARG A 137 7.77 4.39 -3.18
C ARG A 137 8.78 3.26 -3.21
N TRP A 138 8.84 2.60 -4.35
CA TRP A 138 9.80 1.55 -4.61
C TRP A 138 11.16 2.11 -5.02
N TYR A 139 12.17 1.25 -4.97
CA TYR A 139 13.53 1.49 -5.43
C TYR A 139 14.22 2.64 -4.70
N GLU A 140 14.03 2.70 -3.38
CA GLU A 140 14.74 3.57 -2.45
C GLU A 140 14.78 2.96 -1.06
N ARG A 141 15.86 3.22 -0.32
CA ARG A 141 16.03 2.77 1.07
C ARG A 141 16.55 3.87 2.01
N SER A 142 17.02 4.99 1.47
CA SER A 142 17.55 6.13 2.23
C SER A 142 16.45 6.86 2.99
N LYS A 143 16.66 7.06 4.30
CA LYS A 143 15.79 7.88 5.16
C LYS A 143 15.80 9.35 4.71
N GLU A 144 16.91 9.81 4.16
CA GLU A 144 17.12 11.18 3.70
C GLU A 144 16.24 11.52 2.48
N ALA A 145 15.77 10.50 1.74
CA ALA A 145 14.77 10.64 0.67
C ALA A 145 13.33 10.84 1.20
N THR A 146 13.17 11.06 2.51
CA THR A 146 11.88 11.26 3.18
C THR A 146 11.85 12.56 4.00
N ARG A 147 10.66 13.14 4.15
CA ARG A 147 10.36 14.22 5.11
C ARG A 147 9.10 13.85 5.89
N SER A 148 9.25 13.56 7.18
CA SER A 148 8.12 13.32 8.08
C SER A 148 8.45 13.79 9.50
N LYS A 149 7.42 14.22 10.23
CA LYS A 149 7.50 14.46 11.68
C LYS A 149 7.09 13.23 12.50
N GLY A 150 6.52 12.21 11.85
CA GLY A 150 6.06 10.98 12.47
C GLY A 150 7.10 9.87 12.32
N TYR A 151 6.84 8.97 11.38
CA TYR A 151 7.53 7.71 11.25
C TYR A 151 7.97 7.46 9.81
N TYR A 152 8.90 6.53 9.64
CA TYR A 152 9.31 6.01 8.34
C TYR A 152 9.47 4.48 8.41
N ASN A 153 9.45 3.81 7.27
CA ASN A 153 9.85 2.40 7.19
C ASN A 153 10.63 2.14 5.90
N SER A 154 11.71 1.37 6.01
CA SER A 154 12.65 1.04 4.93
C SER A 154 12.88 -0.48 4.94
N SER A 155 12.41 -1.21 3.94
CA SER A 155 12.41 -2.69 3.94
C SER A 155 12.72 -3.27 2.56
N ASP A 156 13.20 -4.52 2.52
CA ASP A 156 13.34 -5.35 1.31
C ASP A 156 12.43 -6.60 1.33
N GLY A 157 11.53 -6.72 2.31
CA GLY A 157 10.73 -7.94 2.52
C GLY A 157 9.84 -8.31 1.33
N GLU A 158 9.32 -7.30 0.63
CA GLU A 158 8.47 -7.44 -0.56
C GLU A 158 9.15 -6.84 -1.81
N GLY A 159 10.45 -6.56 -1.71
CA GLY A 159 11.23 -5.69 -2.60
C GLY A 159 11.62 -4.38 -1.89
N ASP A 160 12.56 -3.62 -2.47
CA ASP A 160 13.11 -2.44 -1.80
C ASP A 160 12.18 -1.24 -1.89
N PHE A 161 11.76 -0.75 -0.72
CA PHE A 161 10.95 0.45 -0.61
C PHE A 161 11.33 1.31 0.60
N ILE A 162 10.93 2.57 0.51
CA ILE A 162 10.92 3.54 1.61
C ILE A 162 9.50 4.09 1.75
N SER A 163 9.12 4.44 2.97
CA SER A 163 7.81 5.01 3.26
C SER A 163 7.86 6.07 4.34
N VAL A 164 7.02 7.09 4.22
CA VAL A 164 6.64 8.00 5.31
C VAL A 164 5.30 7.59 5.87
N ARG A 165 5.17 7.71 7.19
CA ARG A 165 4.00 7.27 7.94
C ARG A 165 3.69 8.25 9.05
N ASN A 166 2.41 8.41 9.34
CA ASN A 166 2.00 9.28 10.43
C ASN A 166 0.67 8.83 11.04
N LYS A 167 0.46 9.23 12.31
CA LYS A 167 -0.81 9.04 13.00
C LYS A 167 -1.90 9.79 12.25
N LEU A 168 -3.04 9.12 12.10
CA LEU A 168 -4.23 9.68 11.48
C LEU A 168 -5.43 9.08 12.19
N ASN A 169 -6.21 9.91 12.88
CA ASN A 169 -7.43 9.44 13.51
C ASN A 169 -8.56 9.41 12.47
N TRP A 170 -8.88 8.23 11.95
CA TRP A 170 -9.89 8.04 10.90
C TRP A 170 -10.77 6.83 11.20
N ASN A 171 -12.05 6.87 10.81
CA ASN A 171 -12.94 5.72 10.82
C ASN A 171 -14.02 5.94 9.76
N LYS A 172 -15.30 5.67 10.06
CA LYS A 172 -16.43 6.17 9.29
C LYS A 172 -16.29 7.68 9.05
N GLY A 173 -16.54 8.11 7.82
CA GLY A 173 -16.43 9.50 7.42
C GLY A 173 -15.96 9.68 5.98
N LYS A 174 -15.84 10.94 5.57
CA LYS A 174 -15.42 11.31 4.22
C LYS A 174 -14.07 12.01 4.24
N TYR A 175 -13.12 11.49 3.48
CA TYR A 175 -11.73 11.94 3.49
C TYR A 175 -11.24 12.21 2.07
N ARG A 176 -10.49 13.30 1.88
CA ARG A 176 -9.75 13.56 0.65
C ARG A 176 -8.30 13.20 0.85
N LEU A 177 -7.83 12.25 0.07
CA LEU A 177 -6.45 11.82 0.06
C LEU A 177 -5.76 12.50 -1.11
N LYS A 178 -4.72 13.28 -0.85
CA LYS A 178 -4.08 14.16 -1.85
C LYS A 178 -2.57 14.01 -1.88
N LEU A 179 -2.02 13.79 -3.07
CA LEU A 179 -0.61 13.98 -3.39
C LEU A 179 -0.42 15.36 -4.03
N SER A 180 0.60 16.09 -3.60
CA SER A 180 0.95 17.39 -4.19
C SER A 180 2.45 17.48 -4.44
N LYS A 181 2.83 17.92 -5.63
CA LYS A 181 4.20 18.36 -5.94
C LYS A 181 4.56 19.52 -5.04
N ALA A 182 5.77 19.50 -4.51
CA ALA A 182 6.29 20.49 -3.57
C ALA A 182 7.69 20.93 -4.02
N ASP A 183 8.61 21.08 -3.06
CA ASP A 183 9.94 21.64 -3.28
C ASP A 183 10.76 20.83 -4.28
N TYR A 184 11.69 21.53 -4.92
CA TYR A 184 12.70 20.97 -5.80
C TYR A 184 14.07 20.96 -5.10
N VAL A 185 14.87 19.93 -5.37
CA VAL A 185 16.25 19.76 -4.91
C VAL A 185 17.15 19.64 -6.13
N SER A 186 18.12 20.56 -6.25
CA SER A 186 19.10 20.53 -7.32
C SER A 186 20.00 19.30 -7.25
N GLY A 187 20.38 18.79 -8.41
CA GLY A 187 21.31 17.68 -8.59
C GLY A 187 21.65 17.51 -10.07
N LYS A 188 22.20 16.36 -10.47
CA LYS A 188 22.41 16.06 -11.88
C LYS A 188 21.05 15.97 -12.60
N ALA A 189 20.90 16.69 -13.71
CA ALA A 189 19.68 16.68 -14.49
C ALA A 189 19.39 15.28 -15.06
N ILE A 190 18.11 14.92 -15.14
CA ILE A 190 17.68 13.68 -15.79
C ILE A 190 17.63 13.92 -17.31
N PRO A 191 18.23 13.03 -18.13
CA PRO A 191 18.13 13.13 -19.58
C PRO A 191 16.67 13.08 -20.07
N GLU A 192 16.38 13.67 -21.22
CA GLU A 192 15.03 13.64 -21.82
C GLU A 192 14.55 12.21 -22.09
N HIS A 193 15.47 11.33 -22.48
CA HIS A 193 15.24 9.90 -22.64
C HIS A 193 16.05 9.14 -21.61
N TYR A 194 15.37 8.38 -20.75
CA TYR A 194 16.00 7.59 -19.70
C TYR A 194 15.27 6.25 -19.53
N ASN A 195 15.99 5.23 -19.07
CA ASN A 195 15.36 4.03 -18.57
C ASN A 195 15.02 4.25 -17.08
N PRO A 196 13.78 4.01 -16.61
CA PRO A 196 13.44 4.17 -15.19
C PRO A 196 14.41 3.47 -14.23
N LYS A 197 15.01 2.33 -14.64
CA LYS A 197 16.01 1.62 -13.83
C LYS A 197 17.25 2.47 -13.53
N ASP A 198 17.61 3.40 -14.40
CA ASP A 198 18.75 4.32 -14.20
C ASP A 198 18.51 5.27 -13.01
N LEU A 199 17.25 5.43 -12.60
CA LEU A 199 16.81 6.29 -11.51
C LEU A 199 16.62 5.55 -10.18
N TYR A 200 16.86 4.24 -10.14
CA TYR A 200 16.72 3.46 -8.91
C TYR A 200 17.76 3.89 -7.88
N PHE A 201 17.30 4.09 -6.64
CA PHE A 201 18.10 4.55 -5.50
C PHE A 201 18.80 5.89 -5.75
N ALA A 202 18.32 6.71 -6.71
CA ALA A 202 19.05 7.87 -7.22
C ALA A 202 19.15 9.08 -6.26
N TRP A 203 18.52 9.02 -5.08
CA TRP A 203 18.61 10.09 -4.09
C TRP A 203 20.07 10.51 -3.84
N GLY A 204 20.32 11.82 -3.82
CA GLY A 204 21.65 12.41 -3.67
C GLY A 204 22.47 12.56 -4.96
N ASP A 205 22.18 11.81 -6.03
CA ASP A 205 22.94 11.92 -7.30
C ASP A 205 22.24 12.87 -8.29
N MET A 206 20.94 12.63 -8.48
CA MET A 206 20.12 13.33 -9.47
C MET A 206 19.34 14.46 -8.81
N GLU A 207 18.85 15.39 -9.63
CA GLU A 207 17.83 16.32 -9.18
C GLU A 207 16.56 15.59 -8.70
N HIS A 208 15.85 16.16 -7.74
CA HIS A 208 14.63 15.54 -7.18
C HIS A 208 13.54 16.58 -6.95
N THR A 209 12.29 16.11 -6.94
CA THR A 209 11.13 16.86 -6.49
C THR A 209 10.44 16.13 -5.36
N TRP A 210 10.06 16.86 -4.32
CA TRP A 210 9.26 16.34 -3.23
C TRP A 210 7.80 16.21 -3.64
N VAL A 211 7.16 15.10 -3.26
CA VAL A 211 5.72 14.93 -3.32
C VAL A 211 5.22 14.69 -1.90
N THR A 212 4.21 15.45 -1.49
CA THR A 212 3.64 15.39 -0.14
C THR A 212 2.28 14.72 -0.17
N TYR A 213 2.05 13.81 0.76
CA TYR A 213 0.76 13.17 0.98
C TYR A 213 0.04 13.81 2.18
N THR A 214 -1.20 14.26 1.95
CA THR A 214 -2.11 14.75 2.97
C THR A 214 -3.44 14.01 2.96
N VAL A 215 -4.08 13.98 4.11
CA VAL A 215 -5.46 13.50 4.27
C VAL A 215 -6.28 14.62 4.91
N GLU A 216 -7.32 15.05 4.21
CA GLU A 216 -8.30 16.00 4.73
C GLU A 216 -9.55 15.24 5.17
N ASN A 217 -10.00 15.42 6.40
CA ASN A 217 -11.36 15.06 6.78
C ASN A 217 -12.31 16.13 6.22
N LEU A 218 -13.18 15.76 5.28
CA LEU A 218 -14.00 16.71 4.52
C LEU A 218 -15.15 17.31 5.35
N GLU A 219 -15.52 16.70 6.46
CA GLU A 219 -16.51 17.23 7.39
C GLU A 219 -15.88 18.29 8.30
N THR A 220 -14.77 17.95 8.95
CA THR A 220 -14.11 18.84 9.93
C THR A 220 -13.13 19.82 9.30
N LYS A 221 -12.79 19.64 8.01
CA LYS A 221 -11.74 20.38 7.27
C LYS A 221 -10.35 20.25 7.87
N LYS A 222 -10.15 19.32 8.80
CA LYS A 222 -8.84 19.04 9.37
C LYS A 222 -7.97 18.37 8.32
N ILE A 223 -6.78 18.91 8.10
CA ILE A 223 -5.76 18.36 7.20
C ILE A 223 -4.63 17.79 8.05
N ASP A 224 -4.34 16.50 7.85
CA ASP A 224 -3.20 15.81 8.43
C ASP A 224 -2.16 15.53 7.34
N THR A 225 -0.91 15.93 7.58
CA THR A 225 0.21 15.64 6.68
C THR A 225 0.87 14.33 7.09
N ILE A 226 0.88 13.36 6.18
CA ILE A 226 1.52 12.06 6.41
C ILE A 226 3.03 12.16 6.23
N GLY A 227 3.46 12.88 5.21
CA GLY A 227 4.86 13.18 4.93
C GLY A 227 5.11 13.39 3.45
N SER A 228 6.38 13.55 3.09
CA SER A 228 6.83 13.71 1.72
C SER A 228 7.92 12.71 1.37
N MET A 229 7.96 12.32 0.09
CA MET A 229 9.05 11.53 -0.47
C MET A 229 9.67 12.25 -1.67
N ALA A 230 10.96 12.08 -1.85
CA ALA A 230 11.68 12.62 -2.98
C ALA A 230 11.54 11.70 -4.20
N PHE A 231 11.25 12.29 -5.36
CA PHE A 231 11.18 11.61 -6.65
C PHE A 231 12.21 12.19 -7.60
N PRO A 232 12.94 11.36 -8.36
CA PRO A 232 13.97 11.84 -9.27
C PRO A 232 13.33 12.70 -10.37
N GLY A 233 13.90 13.88 -10.62
CA GLY A 233 13.49 14.80 -11.69
C GLY A 233 12.79 16.07 -11.18
N LYS A 234 13.04 17.20 -11.85
CA LYS A 234 12.32 18.46 -11.65
C LYS A 234 10.89 18.41 -12.19
N LYS A 235 10.73 17.76 -13.35
CA LYS A 235 9.44 17.49 -13.98
C LYS A 235 9.04 16.06 -13.62
N LEU A 236 7.81 15.90 -13.14
CA LEU A 236 7.28 14.59 -12.76
C LEU A 236 6.25 14.16 -13.80
N VAL A 237 6.50 13.03 -14.44
CA VAL A 237 5.58 12.39 -15.38
C VAL A 237 4.81 11.32 -14.63
N MET A 238 3.49 11.47 -14.55
CA MET A 238 2.63 10.41 -14.00
C MET A 238 2.31 9.38 -15.08
N GLY A 239 2.50 8.11 -14.77
CA GLY A 239 2.07 7.02 -15.64
C GLY A 239 0.56 7.03 -15.89
N LYS A 240 0.13 6.29 -16.92
CA LYS A 240 -1.30 6.20 -17.30
C LYS A 240 -2.16 5.31 -16.40
N SER A 241 -1.53 4.50 -15.54
CA SER A 241 -2.23 3.51 -14.73
C SER A 241 -2.44 4.02 -13.32
N ILE A 242 -3.67 3.94 -12.84
CA ILE A 242 -4.03 4.17 -11.44
C ILE A 242 -4.68 2.88 -10.94
N ILE A 243 -4.22 2.38 -9.80
CA ILE A 243 -4.79 1.21 -9.16
C ILE A 243 -5.34 1.62 -7.80
N TYR A 244 -6.54 1.18 -7.49
CA TYR A 244 -7.12 1.24 -6.15
C TYR A 244 -7.13 -0.16 -5.57
N PHE A 245 -6.82 -0.31 -4.29
CA PHE A 245 -7.04 -1.59 -3.64
C PHE A 245 -7.51 -1.42 -2.20
N THR A 246 -8.16 -2.46 -1.72
CA THR A 246 -8.48 -2.65 -0.32
C THR A 246 -7.93 -3.97 0.15
N GLU A 247 -7.30 -4.00 1.32
CA GLU A 247 -6.55 -5.16 1.80
C GLU A 247 -6.79 -5.41 3.29
N GLN A 248 -6.81 -6.69 3.67
CA GLN A 248 -6.56 -7.13 5.03
C GLN A 248 -5.18 -7.80 5.09
N TYR A 249 -4.39 -7.51 6.13
CA TYR A 249 -2.95 -7.80 6.09
C TYR A 249 -2.34 -8.45 7.35
N HIS A 250 -3.12 -8.84 8.37
CA HIS A 250 -2.57 -9.47 9.60
C HIS A 250 -2.96 -10.94 9.82
N LYS A 251 -4.22 -11.30 9.54
CA LYS A 251 -4.80 -12.60 9.91
C LYS A 251 -5.28 -13.37 8.69
N ALA A 252 -4.99 -14.66 8.62
CA ALA A 252 -5.63 -15.54 7.65
C ALA A 252 -7.14 -15.69 7.96
N PHE A 253 -7.95 -16.00 6.95
CA PHE A 253 -9.37 -16.26 7.11
C PHE A 253 -9.67 -17.74 7.11
N ASP A 254 -10.37 -18.24 8.14
CA ASP A 254 -10.82 -19.61 8.25
C ASP A 254 -12.26 -19.76 7.74
N PHE A 255 -12.43 -20.55 6.68
CA PHE A 255 -13.69 -20.84 6.01
C PHE A 255 -14.33 -22.18 6.41
N ALA A 256 -13.73 -22.92 7.35
CA ALA A 256 -14.30 -24.19 7.78
C ALA A 256 -15.72 -24.04 8.34
N SER A 257 -16.58 -25.03 8.07
CA SER A 257 -17.96 -25.04 8.55
C SER A 257 -18.07 -24.96 10.07
N LYS A 258 -17.13 -25.61 10.78
CA LYS A 258 -16.98 -25.54 12.24
C LYS A 258 -15.80 -24.66 12.63
N ASP A 259 -15.92 -23.99 13.77
CA ASP A 259 -14.82 -23.22 14.35
C ASP A 259 -13.71 -24.17 14.83
N ARG A 260 -12.56 -24.06 14.18
CA ARG A 260 -11.36 -24.86 14.47
C ARG A 260 -10.49 -24.26 15.57
N LYS A 261 -10.76 -23.01 15.99
CA LYS A 261 -9.96 -22.26 16.98
C LYS A 261 -8.46 -22.28 16.67
N LEU A 262 -8.10 -21.92 15.44
CA LEU A 262 -6.73 -21.99 14.91
C LEU A 262 -5.74 -21.00 15.58
N GLY A 263 -6.21 -20.17 16.51
CA GLY A 263 -5.39 -19.19 17.25
C GLY A 263 -5.47 -17.77 16.69
N GLU A 264 -4.71 -16.86 17.28
CA GLU A 264 -4.79 -15.40 17.05
C GLU A 264 -4.44 -14.96 15.61
N GLY A 265 -3.69 -15.79 14.88
CA GLY A 265 -3.34 -15.55 13.47
C GLY A 265 -4.48 -15.81 12.48
N TYR A 266 -5.66 -16.23 12.97
CA TYR A 266 -6.81 -16.55 12.13
C TYR A 266 -8.05 -15.75 12.56
N LEU A 267 -8.87 -15.38 11.59
CA LEU A 267 -10.20 -14.82 11.77
C LEU A 267 -11.21 -15.77 11.12
N ARG A 268 -12.32 -16.08 11.79
CA ARG A 268 -13.39 -16.84 11.15
C ARG A 268 -14.04 -15.99 10.07
N TYR A 269 -14.40 -16.58 8.93
CA TYR A 269 -14.99 -15.81 7.83
C TYR A 269 -16.29 -15.08 8.21
N LYS A 270 -17.02 -15.57 9.21
CA LYS A 270 -18.24 -14.96 9.75
C LYS A 270 -17.99 -13.72 10.61
N ASP A 271 -16.76 -13.56 11.09
CA ASP A 271 -16.33 -12.46 11.96
C ASP A 271 -15.61 -11.36 11.16
N ILE A 272 -15.52 -11.51 9.82
CA ILE A 272 -15.01 -10.45 8.95
C ILE A 272 -16.02 -9.30 8.96
N PRO A 273 -15.62 -8.08 9.36
CA PRO A 273 -16.53 -6.94 9.37
C PRO A 273 -16.92 -6.57 7.93
N VAL A 274 -18.17 -6.13 7.78
CA VAL A 274 -18.64 -5.61 6.50
C VAL A 274 -18.24 -4.14 6.39
N ILE A 275 -17.51 -3.79 5.34
CA ILE A 275 -17.05 -2.42 5.09
C ILE A 275 -17.70 -1.91 3.80
N ASP A 276 -18.55 -0.89 3.93
CA ASP A 276 -19.20 -0.21 2.82
C ASP A 276 -18.47 1.12 2.58
N MET A 277 -18.05 1.38 1.34
CA MET A 277 -17.30 2.60 1.03
C MET A 277 -17.48 3.05 -0.42
N THR A 278 -17.16 4.31 -0.70
CA THR A 278 -17.09 4.85 -2.06
C THR A 278 -15.77 5.57 -2.33
N LEU A 279 -15.35 5.55 -3.60
CA LEU A 279 -14.30 6.37 -4.17
C LEU A 279 -14.94 7.33 -5.18
N SER A 280 -14.63 8.62 -5.11
CA SER A 280 -15.24 9.64 -5.96
C SER A 280 -14.34 10.85 -6.13
N ASN A 281 -14.73 11.79 -7.02
CA ASN A 281 -14.07 13.08 -7.20
C ASN A 281 -12.54 12.93 -7.41
N LEU A 282 -12.17 12.00 -8.29
CA LEU A 282 -10.78 11.85 -8.73
C LEU A 282 -10.38 13.15 -9.46
N ARG A 283 -9.27 13.74 -9.02
CA ARG A 283 -8.68 14.92 -9.64
C ARG A 283 -7.21 14.70 -9.94
N ILE A 284 -6.79 15.17 -11.10
CA ILE A 284 -5.41 15.18 -11.57
C ILE A 284 -5.07 16.61 -11.95
N ASN A 285 -4.03 17.18 -11.34
CA ASN A 285 -3.69 18.60 -11.46
C ASN A 285 -4.90 19.50 -11.18
N ASP A 286 -5.61 19.17 -10.10
CA ASP A 286 -6.84 19.81 -9.62
C ASP A 286 -8.04 19.82 -10.60
N LYS A 287 -7.90 19.21 -11.79
CA LYS A 287 -8.97 18.97 -12.75
C LYS A 287 -9.65 17.64 -12.47
N GLU A 288 -10.97 17.65 -12.48
CA GLU A 288 -11.76 16.42 -12.34
C GLU A 288 -11.50 15.46 -13.50
N PHE A 289 -11.39 14.18 -13.16
CA PHE A 289 -11.27 13.09 -14.11
C PHE A 289 -12.30 12.02 -13.77
N ILE A 290 -13.19 11.75 -14.71
CA ILE A 290 -14.19 10.69 -14.62
C ILE A 290 -13.74 9.54 -15.52
N PRO A 291 -13.31 8.40 -14.95
CA PRO A 291 -12.97 7.22 -15.75
C PRO A 291 -14.13 6.79 -16.66
N LYS A 292 -13.84 6.32 -17.88
CA LYS A 292 -14.90 5.77 -18.74
C LYS A 292 -15.37 4.41 -18.23
N GLU A 293 -14.43 3.65 -17.68
CA GLU A 293 -14.64 2.32 -17.12
C GLU A 293 -13.69 2.10 -15.96
N ILE A 294 -14.10 1.22 -15.05
CA ILE A 294 -13.25 0.69 -13.98
C ILE A 294 -13.43 -0.81 -13.97
N LYS A 295 -12.33 -1.54 -14.07
CA LYS A 295 -12.32 -2.99 -13.93
C LYS A 295 -11.85 -3.37 -12.54
N THR A 296 -12.69 -4.09 -11.80
CA THR A 296 -12.36 -4.59 -10.46
C THR A 296 -12.01 -6.07 -10.53
N HIS A 297 -10.88 -6.43 -9.94
CA HIS A 297 -10.51 -7.80 -9.65
C HIS A 297 -10.69 -8.06 -8.15
N HIS A 298 -11.52 -9.04 -7.83
CA HIS A 298 -11.81 -9.40 -6.44
C HIS A 298 -10.86 -10.48 -5.94
N ASN A 299 -10.60 -10.45 -4.63
CA ASN A 299 -9.98 -11.51 -3.85
C ASN A 299 -8.71 -12.06 -4.49
N ARG A 300 -7.65 -11.25 -4.45
CA ARG A 300 -6.29 -11.66 -4.82
C ARG A 300 -5.41 -11.65 -3.59
N THR A 301 -4.52 -12.62 -3.49
CA THR A 301 -3.42 -12.58 -2.55
C THR A 301 -2.12 -12.73 -3.31
N HIS A 302 -1.06 -12.12 -2.80
CA HIS A 302 0.30 -12.34 -3.25
C HIS A 302 1.06 -13.26 -2.29
N HIS A 303 0.39 -13.87 -1.30
CA HIS A 303 1.00 -14.88 -0.44
C HIS A 303 1.31 -16.13 -1.27
N PRO A 304 2.59 -16.51 -1.43
CA PRO A 304 2.95 -17.54 -2.40
C PRO A 304 2.43 -18.92 -2.02
N ASP A 305 2.28 -19.23 -0.74
CA ASP A 305 1.74 -20.53 -0.30
C ASP A 305 0.22 -20.65 -0.44
N GLN A 306 -0.49 -19.62 -0.93
CA GLN A 306 -1.93 -19.74 -1.16
C GLN A 306 -2.24 -20.80 -2.22
N ASP A 307 -1.35 -20.99 -3.19
CA ASP A 307 -1.50 -21.98 -4.27
C ASP A 307 -1.45 -23.44 -3.80
N GLN A 308 -0.96 -23.69 -2.58
CA GLN A 308 -0.91 -25.02 -1.96
C GLN A 308 -2.21 -25.39 -1.25
N ILE A 309 -3.14 -24.45 -1.08
CA ILE A 309 -4.41 -24.66 -0.39
C ILE A 309 -5.47 -25.08 -1.41
N ALA A 310 -6.06 -26.26 -1.20
CA ALA A 310 -6.93 -26.91 -2.19
C ALA A 310 -8.24 -26.15 -2.47
N MET A 311 -8.78 -25.43 -1.49
CA MET A 311 -10.05 -24.72 -1.65
C MET A 311 -9.88 -23.48 -2.54
N PRO A 312 -10.81 -23.25 -3.49
CA PRO A 312 -10.81 -22.01 -4.27
C PRO A 312 -11.02 -20.79 -3.36
N MET A 313 -10.43 -19.66 -3.73
CA MET A 313 -10.64 -18.41 -2.99
C MET A 313 -12.08 -17.90 -3.23
N PRO A 314 -12.96 -17.87 -2.21
CA PRO A 314 -14.27 -17.25 -2.35
C PRO A 314 -14.12 -15.78 -2.67
N VAL A 315 -15.16 -15.16 -3.22
CA VAL A 315 -15.27 -13.71 -3.42
C VAL A 315 -15.96 -13.08 -2.22
N LEU A 316 -15.30 -12.10 -1.60
CA LEU A 316 -15.74 -11.44 -0.36
C LEU A 316 -16.05 -9.95 -0.55
N SER A 317 -16.23 -9.52 -1.81
CA SER A 317 -16.51 -8.14 -2.13
C SER A 317 -17.37 -8.01 -3.39
N THR A 318 -18.14 -6.94 -3.45
CA THR A 318 -18.82 -6.47 -4.66
C THR A 318 -18.42 -5.04 -4.96
N ASP A 319 -18.47 -4.66 -6.23
CA ASP A 319 -18.29 -3.29 -6.67
C ASP A 319 -19.41 -2.85 -7.63
N SER A 320 -19.58 -1.54 -7.76
CA SER A 320 -20.41 -0.94 -8.80
C SER A 320 -19.86 0.43 -9.16
N TYR A 321 -19.76 0.71 -10.46
CA TYR A 321 -19.22 1.96 -10.99
C TYR A 321 -20.28 2.76 -11.75
N ASN A 322 -20.39 4.06 -11.47
CA ASN A 322 -21.21 4.99 -12.23
C ASN A 322 -20.31 5.89 -13.11
N PRO A 323 -20.29 5.70 -14.44
CA PRO A 323 -19.45 6.48 -15.34
C PRO A 323 -19.95 7.92 -15.57
N THR A 324 -21.16 8.26 -15.14
CA THR A 324 -21.67 9.64 -15.21
C THR A 324 -21.15 10.49 -14.06
N THR A 325 -21.04 9.91 -12.87
CA THR A 325 -20.62 10.63 -11.65
C THR A 325 -19.19 10.32 -11.23
N GLY A 326 -18.56 9.31 -11.81
CA GLY A 326 -17.23 8.84 -11.40
C GLY A 326 -17.21 8.12 -10.05
N VAL A 327 -18.37 7.75 -9.50
CA VAL A 327 -18.45 7.10 -8.19
C VAL A 327 -18.27 5.59 -8.34
N LEU A 328 -17.28 5.05 -7.63
CA LEU A 328 -17.06 3.62 -7.44
C LEU A 328 -17.47 3.22 -6.02
N THR A 329 -18.39 2.28 -5.90
CA THR A 329 -18.88 1.79 -4.60
C THR A 329 -18.35 0.39 -4.35
N TYR A 330 -17.93 0.11 -3.12
CA TYR A 330 -17.55 -1.21 -2.65
C TYR A 330 -18.40 -1.64 -1.47
N ARG A 331 -18.65 -2.95 -1.41
CA ARG A 331 -19.06 -3.66 -0.20
C ARG A 331 -18.10 -4.81 0.02
N ILE A 332 -17.39 -4.80 1.15
CA ILE A 332 -16.29 -5.72 1.48
C ILE A 332 -16.67 -6.56 2.70
N GLY A 333 -16.11 -7.76 2.82
CA GLY A 333 -16.26 -8.64 3.99
C GLY A 333 -17.51 -9.52 3.95
N LYS A 334 -18.28 -9.50 2.84
CA LYS A 334 -19.46 -10.35 2.66
C LYS A 334 -19.19 -11.41 1.61
N LEU A 335 -19.45 -12.67 1.93
CA LEU A 335 -19.40 -13.77 0.97
C LEU A 335 -20.41 -13.53 -0.16
N VAL A 336 -19.91 -13.46 -1.40
CA VAL A 336 -20.70 -13.27 -2.62
C VAL A 336 -20.87 -14.60 -3.34
N LYS A 337 -19.75 -15.29 -3.58
CA LYS A 337 -19.71 -16.61 -4.22
C LYS A 337 -18.42 -17.35 -3.87
N TRP A 338 -18.41 -18.64 -4.15
CA TRP A 338 -17.23 -19.51 -4.08
C TRP A 338 -16.46 -19.50 -5.39
#